data_AF-A0A1V6T3B3-F1
#
_entry.id   AF-A0A1V6T3B3-F1
#
_cell.length_a   1.000
_cell.length_b   1.000
_cell.length_c   1.000
_cell.angle_alpha   90.00
_cell.angle_beta   90.00
_cell.angle_gamma   90.00
#
_symmetry.space_group_name_H-M   'P 1'
#
loop_
_entity.id
_entity.type
_entity.pdbx_description
1 polymer ?
#
loop_
_entity_poly.entity_id
_entity_poly.type
_entity_poly.pdbx_seq_one_letter_code
_entity_poly.pdbx_strand_id
1 'polypeptide(L)'
;MQIMRGDLTDAEALSKAVEGQDAIISLLGPTGNVAGTPFTDAYHLIFSLMKRWGVRRILAMGTSSIPDPQDEFSIIAFLGVTLIRIIANSAYKDIVSVGKLFDTEATKDGLDWTIFRLGFLRNGAPLSSKAGYIGKNGWVMKNQRADVATWLVAEVENNDSEWIKKKPSLWS
;
A
#
# COMPACT_ATOMS: atom_id res chain seq x y z
N MET A 1 0.46 -19.35 -13.24
CA MET A 1 1.26 -18.51 -12.33
C MET A 1 2.69 -18.51 -12.84
N GLN A 2 3.21 -17.33 -13.18
CA GLN A 2 4.61 -17.16 -13.57
C GLN A 2 5.37 -16.55 -12.38
N ILE A 3 6.59 -17.03 -12.15
CA ILE A 3 7.46 -16.50 -11.09
C ILE A 3 8.66 -15.86 -11.78
N MET A 4 8.94 -14.61 -11.42
CA MET A 4 10.12 -13.88 -11.89
C MET A 4 11.00 -13.56 -10.68
N ARG A 5 12.30 -13.81 -10.82
CA ARG A 5 13.29 -13.46 -9.80
C ARG A 5 13.89 -12.10 -10.14
N GLY A 6 13.93 -11.21 -9.16
CA GLY A 6 14.55 -9.89 -9.28
C GLY A 6 14.44 -9.13 -7.96
N ASP A 7 15.27 -8.11 -7.81
CA ASP A 7 15.23 -7.19 -6.68
C ASP A 7 14.45 -5.91 -7.05
N LEU A 8 14.15 -5.07 -6.07
CA LEU A 8 13.42 -3.80 -6.28
C LEU A 8 14.15 -2.81 -7.19
N THR A 9 15.46 -2.98 -7.35
CA THR A 9 16.31 -2.18 -8.22
C THR A 9 16.55 -2.81 -9.59
N ASP A 10 16.04 -4.03 -9.82
CA ASP A 10 16.18 -4.73 -11.10
C ASP A 10 15.08 -4.26 -12.08
N ALA A 11 15.41 -3.20 -12.82
CA ALA A 11 14.50 -2.60 -13.79
C ALA A 11 14.07 -3.56 -14.91
N GLU A 12 14.92 -4.52 -15.31
CA GLU A 12 14.58 -5.46 -16.37
C GLU A 12 13.59 -6.51 -15.86
N ALA A 13 13.85 -7.10 -14.68
CA ALA A 13 12.94 -8.05 -14.06
C ALA A 13 11.58 -7.41 -13.75
N LEU A 14 11.58 -6.19 -13.20
CA LEU A 14 10.34 -5.45 -12.95
C LEU A 14 9.61 -5.10 -14.25
N SER A 15 10.31 -4.70 -15.30
CA SER A 15 9.69 -4.40 -16.59
C SER A 15 8.95 -5.61 -17.15
N LYS A 16 9.57 -6.80 -17.11
CA LYS A 16 8.93 -8.05 -17.54
C LYS A 16 7.73 -8.41 -16.67
N ALA A 17 7.78 -8.12 -15.38
CA ALA A 17 6.68 -8.38 -14.45
C ALA A 17 5.48 -7.43 -14.67
N VAL A 18 5.72 -6.22 -15.16
CA VAL A 18 4.68 -5.21 -15.45
C VAL A 18 4.10 -5.36 -16.84
N GLU A 19 4.89 -5.82 -17.82
CA GLU A 19 4.46 -6.01 -19.20
C GLU A 19 3.22 -6.91 -19.29
N GLY A 20 2.20 -6.43 -20.02
CA GLY A 20 0.96 -7.17 -20.28
C GLY A 20 0.03 -7.37 -19.07
N GLN A 21 0.29 -6.72 -17.93
CA GLN A 21 -0.59 -6.79 -16.76
C GLN A 21 -1.71 -5.73 -16.82
N ASP A 22 -2.90 -6.09 -16.32
CA ASP A 22 -4.01 -5.13 -16.19
C ASP A 22 -3.87 -4.26 -14.93
N ALA A 23 -3.28 -4.82 -13.87
CA ALA A 23 -3.11 -4.17 -12.58
C ALA A 23 -1.89 -4.69 -11.82
N ILE A 24 -1.36 -3.87 -10.92
CA ILE A 24 -0.27 -4.23 -10.01
C ILE A 24 -0.79 -4.28 -8.57
N ILE A 25 -0.53 -5.37 -7.85
CA ILE A 25 -0.74 -5.46 -6.39
C ILE A 25 0.63 -5.53 -5.72
N SER A 26 1.00 -4.45 -5.05
CA SER A 26 2.26 -4.34 -4.31
C SER A 26 2.06 -4.62 -2.83
N LEU A 27 2.68 -5.70 -2.35
CA LEU A 27 2.77 -6.03 -0.92
C LEU A 27 4.12 -5.59 -0.33
N LEU A 28 4.75 -4.57 -0.92
CA LEU A 28 6.02 -4.03 -0.45
C LEU A 28 5.84 -3.30 0.88
N GLY A 29 6.71 -3.60 1.84
CA GLY A 29 6.75 -2.90 3.11
C GLY A 29 7.97 -3.29 3.94
N PRO A 30 8.34 -2.46 4.93
CA PRO A 30 9.48 -2.71 5.78
C PRO A 30 9.23 -3.91 6.70
N THR A 31 10.25 -4.76 6.82
CA THR A 31 10.35 -5.75 7.91
C THR A 31 11.19 -5.26 9.09
N GLY A 32 11.75 -4.04 8.98
CA GLY A 32 12.61 -3.40 9.97
C GLY A 32 13.10 -2.03 9.49
N ASN A 33 14.20 -1.55 10.06
CA ASN A 33 14.88 -0.35 9.54
C ASN A 33 15.40 -0.60 8.11
N VAL A 34 15.37 0.45 7.30
CA VAL A 34 15.91 0.45 5.94
C VAL A 34 17.01 1.49 5.79
N ALA A 35 17.96 1.25 4.89
CA ALA A 35 18.95 2.22 4.49
C ALA A 35 18.43 2.99 3.26
N GLY A 36 18.48 4.33 3.29
CA GLY A 36 17.95 5.15 2.20
C GLY A 36 16.42 5.11 2.10
N THR A 37 15.91 5.09 0.87
CA THR A 37 14.48 5.15 0.55
C THR A 37 14.03 4.04 -0.43
N PRO A 38 14.34 2.76 -0.14
CA PRO A 38 14.16 1.68 -1.12
C PRO A 38 12.71 1.52 -1.59
N PHE A 39 11.71 1.87 -0.78
CA PHE A 39 10.32 1.78 -1.21
C PHE A 39 9.94 2.93 -2.13
N THR A 40 10.33 4.16 -1.77
CA THR A 40 10.12 5.32 -2.64
C THR A 40 10.80 5.13 -4.00
N ASP A 41 12.06 4.68 -4.00
CA ASP A 41 12.85 4.43 -5.21
C ASP A 41 12.22 3.33 -6.09
N ALA A 42 11.75 2.25 -5.46
CA ALA A 42 11.04 1.18 -6.15
C ALA A 42 9.74 1.68 -6.81
N TYR A 43 8.95 2.52 -6.13
CA TYR A 43 7.72 3.04 -6.71
C TYR A 43 7.97 4.03 -7.85
N HIS A 44 9.02 4.86 -7.81
CA HIS A 44 9.41 5.66 -8.98
C HIS A 44 9.68 4.78 -10.21
N LEU A 45 10.43 3.70 -10.03
CA LEU A 45 10.71 2.74 -11.09
C LEU A 45 9.42 2.06 -11.58
N ILE A 46 8.59 1.55 -10.66
CA ILE A 46 7.31 0.90 -10.99
C ILE A 46 6.40 1.86 -11.78
N PHE A 47 6.25 3.12 -11.36
CA PHE A 47 5.43 4.10 -12.08
C PHE A 47 5.94 4.35 -13.49
N SER A 48 7.26 4.48 -13.66
CA SER A 48 7.87 4.64 -14.98
C SER A 48 7.60 3.44 -15.90
N LEU A 49 7.61 2.22 -15.36
CA LEU A 49 7.35 0.98 -16.10
C LEU A 49 5.86 0.81 -16.41
N MET A 50 4.99 1.11 -15.44
CA MET A 50 3.55 1.14 -15.64
C MET A 50 3.17 2.08 -16.77
N LYS A 51 3.74 3.29 -16.77
CA LYS A 51 3.57 4.27 -17.85
C LYS A 51 4.08 3.76 -19.19
N ARG A 52 5.26 3.11 -19.23
CA ARG A 52 5.84 2.52 -20.45
C ARG A 52 4.92 1.45 -21.06
N TRP A 53 4.34 0.60 -20.22
CA TRP A 53 3.53 -0.55 -20.65
C TRP A 53 2.02 -0.28 -20.69
N GLY A 54 1.59 0.93 -20.36
CA GLY A 54 0.18 1.32 -20.38
C GLY A 54 -0.65 0.74 -19.22
N VAL A 55 -0.01 0.23 -18.17
CA VAL A 55 -0.69 -0.27 -16.97
C VAL A 55 -1.10 0.90 -16.09
N ARG A 56 -2.38 1.00 -15.72
CA ARG A 56 -2.89 2.16 -14.97
C ARG A 56 -3.25 1.87 -13.52
N ARG A 57 -3.67 0.64 -13.21
CA ARG A 57 -4.20 0.28 -11.90
C ARG A 57 -3.10 -0.23 -10.98
N ILE A 58 -2.99 0.34 -9.78
CA ILE A 58 -2.07 -0.15 -8.73
C ILE A 58 -2.71 -0.10 -7.35
N LEU A 59 -2.64 -1.22 -6.63
CA LEU A 59 -2.96 -1.33 -5.21
C LEU A 59 -1.64 -1.48 -4.46
N ALA A 60 -1.32 -0.53 -3.59
CA ALA A 60 -0.07 -0.52 -2.83
C ALA A 60 -0.31 -0.68 -1.34
N MET A 61 0.43 -1.58 -0.70
CA MET A 61 0.37 -1.74 0.74
C MET A 61 0.92 -0.51 1.43
N GLY A 62 0.10 0.09 2.28
CA GLY A 62 0.48 1.16 3.19
C GLY A 62 0.39 0.71 4.64
N THR A 63 0.72 1.63 5.54
CA THR A 63 0.54 1.44 6.98
C THR A 63 -0.24 2.62 7.56
N SER A 64 -0.70 2.49 8.81
CA SER A 64 -1.28 3.60 9.57
C SER A 64 -0.32 4.80 9.74
N SER A 65 0.96 4.68 9.39
CA SER A 65 1.90 5.80 9.38
C SER A 65 1.66 6.77 8.22
N ILE A 66 1.01 6.33 7.13
CA ILE A 66 0.65 7.22 6.03
C ILE A 66 -0.62 7.99 6.43
N PRO A 67 -0.56 9.33 6.58
CA PRO A 67 -1.70 10.12 7.00
C PRO A 67 -2.73 10.25 5.87
N ASP A 68 -4.01 10.32 6.24
CA ASP A 68 -5.10 10.74 5.36
C ASP A 68 -5.90 11.87 6.04
N PRO A 69 -6.26 12.96 5.33
CA PRO A 69 -7.04 14.06 5.90
C PRO A 69 -8.41 13.66 6.46
N GLN A 70 -8.96 12.51 6.05
CA GLN A 70 -10.24 12.01 6.52
C GLN A 70 -10.14 11.14 7.79
N ASP A 71 -8.92 10.84 8.26
CA ASP A 71 -8.73 10.12 9.51
C ASP A 71 -9.16 10.97 10.72
N GLU A 72 -9.62 10.28 11.76
CA GLU A 72 -9.88 10.84 13.09
C GLU A 72 -8.86 10.34 14.12
N PHE A 73 -8.84 11.00 15.27
CA PHE A 73 -7.94 10.61 16.35
C PHE A 73 -8.27 9.20 16.84
N SER A 74 -7.24 8.34 16.83
CA SER A 74 -7.27 7.03 17.47
C SER A 74 -6.05 6.89 18.36
N ILE A 75 -6.28 6.71 19.66
CA ILE A 75 -5.18 6.55 20.63
C ILE A 75 -4.28 5.35 20.27
N ILE A 76 -4.88 4.26 19.78
CA ILE A 76 -4.14 3.06 19.38
C ILE A 76 -3.28 3.37 18.14
N ALA A 77 -3.82 4.08 17.15
CA ALA A 77 -3.07 4.55 15.98
C ALA A 77 -1.90 5.46 16.39
N PHE A 78 -2.18 6.45 17.22
CA PHE A 78 -1.19 7.40 17.71
C PHE A 78 -0.03 6.69 18.42
N LEU A 79 -0.32 5.77 19.34
CA LEU A 79 0.71 5.03 20.07
C LEU A 79 1.51 4.11 19.15
N GLY A 80 0.84 3.39 18.24
CA GLY A 80 1.50 2.48 17.29
C GLY A 80 2.43 3.22 16.33
N VAL A 81 1.97 4.30 15.70
CA VAL A 81 2.78 5.13 14.80
C VAL A 81 3.94 5.78 15.57
N THR A 82 3.70 6.27 16.78
CA THR A 82 4.75 6.84 17.63
C THR A 82 5.85 5.82 17.93
N LEU A 83 5.48 4.58 18.29
CA LEU A 83 6.44 3.51 18.54
C LEU A 83 7.29 3.23 17.30
N ILE A 84 6.67 3.06 16.12
CA ILE A 84 7.38 2.82 14.86
C ILE A 84 8.33 3.97 14.52
N ARG A 85 7.91 5.22 14.75
CA ARG A 85 8.78 6.39 14.54
C ARG A 85 10.04 6.37 15.42
N ILE A 86 9.98 5.77 16.61
CA ILE A 86 11.10 5.64 17.55
C ILE A 86 12.01 4.46 17.15
N ILE A 87 11.44 3.27 16.93
CA ILE A 87 12.24 2.05 16.73
C ILE A 87 12.68 1.82 15.28
N ALA A 88 11.96 2.40 14.31
CA ALA A 88 12.15 2.20 12.89
C ALA A 88 12.05 3.51 12.08
N ASN A 89 12.74 4.57 12.53
CA ASN A 89 12.55 5.94 12.02
C ASN A 89 12.80 6.08 10.51
N SER A 90 13.79 5.38 9.95
CA SER A 90 14.08 5.46 8.52
C SER A 90 12.96 4.82 7.69
N ALA A 91 12.49 3.64 8.09
CA ALA A 91 11.37 2.97 7.46
C ALA A 91 10.06 3.78 7.57
N TYR A 92 9.82 4.40 8.73
CA TYR A 92 8.69 5.33 8.91
C TYR A 92 8.74 6.47 7.88
N LYS A 93 9.90 7.13 7.75
CA LYS A 93 10.06 8.24 6.80
C LYS A 93 9.85 7.80 5.36
N ASP A 94 10.43 6.67 4.97
CA ASP A 94 10.30 6.15 3.61
C ASP A 94 8.83 5.81 3.28
N ILE A 95 8.12 5.13 4.17
CA ILE A 95 6.69 4.80 3.97
C ILE A 95 5.80 6.05 3.91
N VAL A 96 6.09 7.08 4.71
CA VAL A 96 5.41 8.38 4.59
C VAL A 96 5.70 9.03 3.25
N SER A 97 6.95 8.94 2.74
CA SER A 97 7.33 9.44 1.42
C SER A 97 6.61 8.70 0.29
N VAL A 98 6.44 7.37 0.39
CA VAL A 98 5.59 6.60 -0.53
C VAL A 98 4.18 7.19 -0.58
N GLY A 99 3.55 7.46 0.57
CA GLY A 99 2.23 8.08 0.59
C GLY A 99 2.16 9.40 -0.19
N LYS A 100 3.17 10.27 0.00
CA LYS A 100 3.26 11.54 -0.73
C LYS A 100 3.47 11.33 -2.22
N LEU A 101 4.32 10.37 -2.60
CA LEU A 101 4.63 10.05 -3.98
C LEU A 101 3.39 9.62 -4.77
N PHE A 102 2.50 8.85 -4.13
CA PHE A 102 1.21 8.48 -4.71
C PHE A 102 0.29 9.69 -4.84
N ASP A 103 0.17 10.52 -3.81
CA ASP A 103 -0.65 11.74 -3.86
C ASP A 103 -0.18 12.69 -5.00
N THR A 104 1.13 12.76 -5.26
CA THR A 104 1.72 13.68 -6.25
C THR A 104 1.97 13.04 -7.61
N GLU A 105 2.97 12.18 -7.73
CA GLU A 105 3.48 11.68 -9.01
C GLU A 105 2.52 10.68 -9.65
N ALA A 106 2.03 9.70 -8.89
CA ALA A 106 1.07 8.73 -9.41
C ALA A 106 -0.21 9.42 -9.90
N THR A 107 -0.71 10.39 -9.13
CA THR A 107 -1.86 11.22 -9.54
C THR A 107 -1.57 12.01 -10.81
N LYS A 108 -0.40 12.66 -10.89
CA LYS A 108 0.02 13.46 -12.06
C LYS A 108 0.18 12.59 -13.32
N ASP A 109 0.69 11.37 -13.17
CA ASP A 109 0.83 10.40 -14.26
C ASP A 109 -0.49 9.71 -14.64
N GLY A 110 -1.59 10.03 -13.95
CA GLY A 110 -2.91 9.53 -14.28
C GLY A 110 -3.14 8.07 -13.86
N LEU A 111 -2.37 7.57 -12.88
CA LEU A 111 -2.55 6.23 -12.33
C LEU A 111 -3.82 6.16 -11.47
N ASP A 112 -4.51 5.03 -11.57
CA ASP A 112 -5.69 4.69 -10.76
C ASP A 112 -5.22 3.95 -9.51
N TRP A 113 -4.56 4.69 -8.61
CA TRP A 113 -3.88 4.11 -7.47
C TRP A 113 -4.78 3.99 -6.22
N THR A 114 -4.50 3.01 -5.37
CA THR A 114 -5.09 2.90 -4.02
C THR A 114 -4.01 2.46 -3.04
N ILE A 115 -3.85 3.18 -1.92
CA ILE A 115 -2.97 2.73 -0.84
C ILE A 115 -3.82 2.10 0.27
N PHE A 116 -3.81 0.78 0.38
CA PHE A 116 -4.53 0.10 1.45
C PHE A 116 -3.66 0.03 2.71
N ARG A 117 -4.06 0.77 3.74
CA ARG A 117 -3.30 0.96 4.98
C ARG A 117 -3.66 -0.14 5.99
N LEU A 118 -2.66 -0.91 6.38
CA LEU A 118 -2.84 -2.03 7.32
C LEU A 118 -2.36 -1.69 8.72
N GLY A 119 -3.02 -2.31 9.70
CA GLY A 119 -2.56 -2.44 11.08
C GLY A 119 -1.80 -3.76 11.30
N PHE A 120 -1.96 -4.38 12.47
CA PHE A 120 -1.34 -5.67 12.77
C PHE A 120 -1.98 -6.82 11.99
N LEU A 121 -1.18 -7.54 11.20
CA LEU A 121 -1.60 -8.72 10.46
C LEU A 121 -1.59 -9.98 11.33
N ARG A 122 -2.64 -10.78 11.22
CA ARG A 122 -2.82 -12.05 11.93
C ARG A 122 -3.19 -13.17 10.96
N ASN A 123 -2.90 -14.39 11.38
CA ASN A 123 -3.39 -15.61 10.74
C ASN A 123 -4.60 -16.12 11.54
N GLY A 124 -5.62 -16.59 10.84
CA GLY A 124 -6.85 -17.07 11.46
C GLY A 124 -7.94 -17.28 10.42
N ALA A 125 -9.12 -17.71 10.90
CA ALA A 125 -10.31 -17.78 10.06
C ALA A 125 -10.70 -16.39 9.54
N PRO A 126 -11.22 -16.28 8.30
CA PRO A 126 -11.81 -15.05 7.79
C PRO A 126 -12.90 -14.53 8.73
N LEU A 127 -12.95 -13.21 8.94
CA LEU A 127 -13.98 -12.57 9.75
C LEU A 127 -14.90 -11.74 8.84
N SER A 128 -14.33 -10.76 8.15
CA SER A 128 -14.91 -9.91 7.11
C SER A 128 -14.04 -8.64 7.02
N SER A 129 -13.54 -8.33 5.84
CA SER A 129 -12.75 -7.11 5.61
C SER A 129 -13.64 -5.87 5.60
N LYS A 130 -13.26 -4.83 6.34
CA LYS A 130 -13.80 -3.48 6.22
C LYS A 130 -12.75 -2.53 5.66
N ALA A 131 -13.19 -1.52 4.91
CA ALA A 131 -12.36 -0.44 4.40
C ALA A 131 -12.95 0.91 4.80
N GLY A 132 -12.09 1.89 5.10
CA GLY A 132 -12.52 3.18 5.63
C GLY A 132 -11.36 4.03 6.14
N TYR A 133 -11.60 4.87 7.14
CA TYR A 133 -10.60 5.80 7.67
C TYR A 133 -10.28 5.47 9.13
N ILE A 134 -9.04 5.75 9.53
CA ILE A 134 -8.56 5.48 10.89
C ILE A 134 -9.40 6.29 11.88
N GLY A 135 -9.77 5.68 13.01
CA GLY A 135 -10.56 6.34 14.05
C GLY A 135 -12.06 6.42 13.78
N LYS A 136 -12.54 6.01 12.59
CA LYS A 136 -13.97 6.06 12.22
C LYS A 136 -14.62 4.68 12.22
N ASN A 137 -15.95 4.64 12.34
CA ASN A 137 -16.79 3.47 12.02
C ASN A 137 -16.35 2.14 12.67
N GLY A 138 -15.87 2.20 13.92
CA GLY A 138 -15.40 1.01 14.64
C GLY A 138 -14.07 0.45 14.12
N TRP A 139 -13.22 1.31 13.54
CA TRP A 139 -11.87 0.96 13.11
C TRP A 139 -11.05 0.32 14.25
N VAL A 140 -10.29 -0.72 13.90
CA VAL A 140 -9.31 -1.35 14.81
C VAL A 140 -7.98 -1.58 14.09
N MET A 141 -6.88 -1.62 14.86
CA MET A 141 -5.53 -1.85 14.32
C MET A 141 -5.22 -3.34 14.10
N LYS A 142 -6.17 -4.13 13.59
CA LYS A 142 -6.01 -5.58 13.39
C LYS A 142 -6.63 -6.01 12.07
N ASN A 143 -5.97 -6.97 11.43
CA ASN A 143 -6.34 -7.49 10.12
C ASN A 143 -6.05 -8.99 10.05
N GLN A 144 -6.98 -9.80 9.56
CA GLN A 144 -6.69 -11.16 9.11
C GLN A 144 -6.09 -11.10 7.71
N ARG A 145 -5.00 -11.86 7.46
CA ARG A 145 -4.39 -11.92 6.12
C ARG A 145 -5.37 -12.42 5.05
N ALA A 146 -6.25 -13.35 5.41
CA ALA A 146 -7.28 -13.87 4.51
C ALA A 146 -8.30 -12.78 4.10
N ASP A 147 -8.68 -11.91 5.03
CA ASP A 147 -9.62 -10.81 4.77
C ASP A 147 -8.95 -9.73 3.89
N VAL A 148 -7.67 -9.41 4.13
CA VAL A 148 -6.91 -8.51 3.25
C VAL A 148 -6.81 -9.07 1.83
N ALA A 149 -6.48 -10.36 1.68
CA ALA A 149 -6.40 -10.99 0.37
C ALA A 149 -7.76 -10.97 -0.36
N THR A 150 -8.85 -11.26 0.36
CA THR A 150 -10.21 -11.21 -0.18
C THR A 150 -10.57 -9.81 -0.67
N TRP A 151 -10.26 -8.78 0.14
CA TRP A 151 -10.49 -7.39 -0.25
C TRP A 151 -9.66 -6.98 -1.47
N LEU A 152 -8.38 -7.36 -1.54
CA LEU A 152 -7.51 -7.03 -2.66
C LEU A 152 -7.99 -7.62 -3.99
N VAL A 153 -8.48 -8.87 -3.98
CA VAL A 153 -9.05 -9.50 -5.17
C VAL A 153 -10.33 -8.77 -5.61
N ALA A 154 -11.24 -8.50 -4.68
CA ALA A 154 -12.46 -7.77 -5.00
C ALA A 154 -12.17 -6.34 -5.51
N GLU A 155 -11.18 -5.67 -4.94
CA GLU A 155 -10.81 -4.29 -5.26
C GLU A 155 -10.07 -4.16 -6.60
N VAL A 156 -9.30 -5.17 -7.00
CA VAL A 156 -8.63 -5.16 -8.32
C VAL A 156 -9.61 -5.45 -9.45
N GLU A 157 -10.66 -6.25 -9.18
CA GLU A 157 -11.72 -6.57 -10.15
C GLU A 157 -12.79 -5.46 -10.27
N ASN A 158 -12.80 -4.49 -9.35
CA ASN A 158 -13.78 -3.41 -9.32
C ASN A 158 -13.33 -2.19 -10.16
N ASN A 159 -13.90 -2.08 -11.37
CA ASN A 159 -13.63 -0.96 -12.29
C ASN A 159 -14.16 0.39 -11.81
N ASP A 160 -15.16 0.42 -10.92
CA ASP A 160 -15.79 1.64 -10.40
C ASP A 160 -15.48 1.85 -8.91
N SER A 161 -14.28 1.44 -8.49
CA SER A 161 -13.90 1.52 -7.08
C SER A 161 -13.94 2.95 -6.55
N GLU A 162 -14.62 3.12 -5.42
CA GLU A 162 -14.60 4.37 -4.67
C GLU A 162 -13.22 4.70 -4.07
N TRP A 163 -12.28 3.75 -4.03
CA TRP A 163 -10.96 3.89 -3.42
C TRP A 163 -9.88 4.33 -4.40
N ILE A 164 -10.23 4.62 -5.65
CA ILE A 164 -9.31 5.22 -6.63
C ILE A 164 -8.84 6.59 -6.09
N LYS A 165 -7.52 6.79 -6.08
CA LYS A 165 -6.81 7.95 -5.55
C LYS A 165 -7.09 8.21 -4.07
N LYS A 166 -7.31 7.14 -3.30
CA LYS A 166 -7.56 7.19 -1.86
C LYS A 166 -6.66 6.21 -1.09
N LYS A 167 -6.61 6.43 0.22
CA LYS A 167 -5.79 5.65 1.14
C LYS A 167 -6.66 4.99 2.22
N PRO A 168 -7.57 4.04 1.89
CA PRO A 168 -8.37 3.40 2.93
C PRO A 168 -7.50 2.63 3.92
N SER A 169 -7.88 2.59 5.19
CA SER A 169 -7.39 1.60 6.13
C SER A 169 -8.29 0.37 6.11
N LEU A 170 -7.69 -0.81 6.11
CA LEU A 170 -8.40 -2.07 6.25
C LEU A 170 -8.38 -2.57 7.70
N TRP A 171 -9.45 -3.22 8.13
CA TRP A 171 -9.53 -3.93 9.40
C TRP A 171 -10.55 -5.06 9.39
N SER A 172 -10.40 -5.98 10.33
CA SER A 172 -11.26 -7.14 10.58
C SER A 172 -11.25 -7.51 12.06
#